data_AF-A0A7Y0G545-F1
#
_entry.id   AF-A0A7Y0G545-F1
#
_cell.length_a   1.000
_cell.length_b   1.000
_cell.length_c   1.000
_cell.angle_alpha   90.00
_cell.angle_beta   90.00
_cell.angle_gamma   90.00
#
_symmetry.space_group_name_H-M   'P 1'
#
loop_
_entity.id
_entity.type
_entity.pdbx_description
1 polymer ?
#
loop_
_entity_poly.entity_id
_entity_poly.type
_entity_poly.pdbx_seq_one_letter_code
_entity_poly.pdbx_strand_id
1 'polypeptide(L)'
;MTLLSLPARRTATATVAALVAGFTLCTSSIASSAEQRTDHRRPGAARIVGSADIVLPYVSDNDVRSFSIDAVAAPYSIPRPKIPTGLPVDARGTVRISHHSADDNVTYTSEGQVECLVTGPNTATVTALITKVSHEETGSLGKRVGLSVYDGGKGGGKGGKADRLGFSWNGVNLLPNGEDAEVGTCMAPAPYAPVVKGGYTVTHAELAPLPRP
;
A
#
# COMPACT_ATOMS: atom_id res chain seq x y z
N MET A 1 -5.14 22.51 -53.88
CA MET A 1 -6.27 23.41 -54.17
C MET A 1 -7.47 22.83 -53.45
N THR A 2 -8.13 23.42 -52.46
CA THR A 2 -8.24 24.83 -52.06
C THR A 2 -8.71 24.86 -50.60
N LEU A 3 -8.08 25.70 -49.77
CA LEU A 3 -8.50 26.07 -48.41
C LEU A 3 -9.79 26.89 -48.47
N LEU A 4 -10.68 26.79 -47.47
CA LEU A 4 -11.55 27.91 -47.13
C LEU A 4 -11.81 28.01 -45.63
N SER A 5 -11.34 29.14 -45.11
CA SER A 5 -11.49 29.71 -43.79
C SER A 5 -12.91 30.22 -43.54
N LEU A 6 -13.29 30.33 -42.26
CA LEU A 6 -14.42 31.16 -41.82
C LEU A 6 -13.93 32.22 -40.81
N PRO A 7 -14.64 33.36 -40.69
CA PRO A 7 -14.03 34.66 -40.48
C PRO A 7 -14.05 35.15 -39.02
N ALA A 8 -13.07 35.98 -38.69
CA ALA A 8 -13.06 36.88 -37.54
C ALA A 8 -13.91 38.14 -37.81
N ARG A 9 -14.54 38.68 -36.76
CA ARG A 9 -14.96 40.10 -36.52
C ARG A 9 -15.91 40.09 -35.30
N ARG A 10 -15.88 41.00 -34.31
CA ARG A 10 -15.39 42.38 -34.22
C ARG A 10 -15.06 42.74 -32.76
N THR A 11 -14.09 43.63 -32.67
CA THR A 11 -13.64 44.43 -31.53
C THR A 11 -14.71 45.41 -31.02
N ALA A 12 -14.70 45.68 -29.71
CA ALA A 12 -15.10 46.97 -29.16
C ALA A 12 -14.18 47.31 -27.98
N THR A 13 -13.24 48.21 -28.25
CA THR A 13 -12.42 48.92 -27.28
C THR A 13 -13.21 50.10 -26.72
N ALA A 14 -13.19 50.29 -25.40
CA ALA A 14 -13.46 51.57 -24.77
C ALA A 14 -12.45 51.79 -23.65
N THR A 15 -11.42 52.57 -23.95
CA THR A 15 -10.48 53.15 -23.00
C THR A 15 -11.10 54.39 -22.36
N VAL A 16 -11.07 54.49 -21.04
CA VAL A 16 -11.03 55.77 -20.33
C VAL A 16 -9.95 55.67 -19.26
N ALA A 17 -8.88 56.45 -19.47
CA ALA A 17 -7.82 56.68 -18.51
C ALA A 17 -8.22 57.84 -17.59
N ALA A 18 -7.90 57.72 -16.30
CA ALA A 18 -7.74 58.86 -15.42
C ALA A 18 -6.63 58.57 -14.40
N LEU A 19 -5.53 59.32 -14.54
CA LEU A 19 -4.40 59.43 -13.63
C LEU A 19 -4.83 60.16 -12.36
N VAL A 20 -4.52 59.63 -11.17
CA VAL A 20 -4.34 60.43 -9.94
C VAL A 20 -3.23 59.81 -9.06
N ALA A 21 -2.19 60.62 -8.88
CA ALA A 21 -1.32 60.84 -7.72
C ALA A 21 -0.74 59.65 -6.92
N GLY A 22 0.58 59.73 -6.72
CA GLY A 22 1.38 58.74 -6.02
C GLY A 22 1.14 58.68 -4.52
N PHE A 23 1.37 57.48 -4.00
CA PHE A 23 1.73 57.22 -2.61
C PHE A 23 2.89 56.22 -2.62
N THR A 24 4.04 56.69 -2.16
CA THR A 24 5.20 55.86 -1.81
C THR A 24 4.80 54.99 -0.61
N LEU A 25 4.56 53.70 -0.82
CA LEU A 25 4.39 52.73 0.26
C LEU A 25 5.34 51.56 -0.01
N CYS A 26 6.22 51.34 0.96
CA CYS A 26 7.17 50.25 1.02
C CYS A 26 6.49 48.92 0.67
N THR A 27 6.87 48.30 -0.44
CA THR A 27 6.54 46.90 -0.71
C THR A 27 7.34 46.04 0.26
N SER A 28 6.78 45.79 1.44
CA SER A 28 7.16 44.65 2.26
C SER A 28 6.76 43.40 1.49
N SER A 29 7.75 42.75 0.88
CA SER A 29 7.64 41.40 0.37
C SER A 29 7.27 40.50 1.54
N ILE A 30 5.98 40.24 1.75
CA ILE A 30 5.54 39.17 2.64
C ILE A 30 5.85 37.88 1.87
N ALA A 31 7.08 37.41 2.01
CA ALA A 31 7.39 36.03 1.73
C ALA A 31 6.42 35.22 2.61
N SER A 32 5.43 34.60 1.97
CA SER A 32 4.64 33.57 2.61
C SER A 32 5.59 32.39 2.82
N SER A 33 6.36 32.45 3.90
CA SER A 33 6.91 31.26 4.52
C SER A 33 5.71 30.50 5.06
N ALA A 34 5.04 29.77 4.16
CA ALA A 34 4.39 28.52 4.54
C ALA A 34 5.52 27.58 4.97
N GLU A 35 6.09 27.88 6.14
CA GLU A 35 6.85 26.95 6.94
C GLU A 35 5.86 25.85 7.24
N GLN A 36 5.93 24.81 6.41
CA GLN A 36 5.37 23.52 6.67
C GLN A 36 5.90 23.14 8.05
N ARG A 37 5.11 23.43 9.09
CA ARG A 37 5.28 22.86 10.42
C ARG A 37 5.20 21.36 10.18
N THR A 38 6.36 20.75 9.92
CA THR A 38 6.59 19.36 10.26
C THR A 38 6.44 19.34 11.75
N ASP A 39 5.20 19.12 12.20
CA ASP A 39 4.90 18.73 13.55
C ASP A 39 5.87 17.59 13.86
N HIS A 40 6.89 17.87 14.68
CA HIS A 40 7.86 16.89 15.17
C HIS A 40 7.17 15.97 16.19
N ARG A 41 5.97 15.48 15.85
CA ARG A 41 5.47 14.23 16.36
C ARG A 41 6.54 13.21 16.00
N ARG A 42 7.05 12.48 17.01
CA ARG A 42 7.90 11.31 16.76
C ARG A 42 7.32 10.57 15.55
N PRO A 43 8.10 10.32 14.48
CA PRO A 43 7.59 9.59 13.33
C PRO A 43 6.89 8.34 13.85
N GLY A 44 5.59 8.21 13.59
CA GLY A 44 4.87 7.00 13.94
C GLY A 44 5.59 5.82 13.29
N ALA A 45 5.64 4.67 13.95
CA ALA A 45 6.17 3.47 13.29
C ALA A 45 5.29 3.14 12.08
N ALA A 46 5.92 2.71 10.98
CA ALA A 46 5.17 2.19 9.84
C ALA A 46 4.26 1.06 10.34
N ARG A 47 2.99 1.08 9.92
CA ARG A 47 1.97 0.15 10.39
C ARG A 47 0.98 -0.19 9.28
N ILE A 48 0.51 -1.41 9.29
CA ILE A 48 -0.71 -1.80 8.58
C ILE A 48 -1.62 -2.55 9.53
N VAL A 49 -2.91 -2.23 9.48
CA VAL A 49 -3.96 -2.99 10.16
C VAL A 49 -5.16 -3.13 9.25
N GLY A 50 -5.82 -4.27 9.26
CA GLY A 50 -7.09 -4.44 8.58
C GLY A 50 -7.48 -5.88 8.37
N SER A 51 -8.67 -6.05 7.81
CA SER A 51 -9.18 -7.34 7.37
C SER A 51 -10.10 -7.11 6.19
N ALA A 52 -9.91 -7.89 5.14
CA ALA A 52 -10.66 -7.73 3.92
C ALA A 52 -10.95 -9.07 3.24
N ASP A 53 -12.09 -9.13 2.56
CA ASP A 53 -12.42 -10.18 1.61
C ASP A 53 -12.06 -9.69 0.20
N ILE A 54 -11.46 -10.55 -0.61
CA ILE A 54 -11.06 -10.26 -2.00
C ILE A 54 -11.75 -11.20 -2.97
N VAL A 55 -11.81 -10.77 -4.23
CA VAL A 55 -12.12 -11.64 -5.36
C VAL A 55 -10.90 -11.73 -6.27
N LEU A 56 -10.73 -12.89 -6.92
CA LEU A 56 -9.68 -13.07 -7.91
C LEU A 56 -10.09 -12.37 -9.21
N PRO A 57 -9.23 -11.56 -9.86
CA PRO A 57 -9.63 -10.83 -11.07
C PRO A 57 -10.02 -11.70 -12.27
N TYR A 58 -9.55 -12.94 -12.32
CA TYR A 58 -9.70 -13.83 -13.48
C TYR A 58 -10.42 -15.15 -13.15
N VAL A 59 -10.85 -15.35 -11.91
CA VAL A 59 -11.56 -16.55 -11.50
C VAL A 59 -12.95 -16.14 -11.04
N SER A 60 -13.96 -16.74 -11.65
CA SER A 60 -15.35 -16.59 -11.25
C SER A 60 -15.76 -17.82 -10.47
N ASP A 61 -15.78 -17.71 -9.15
CA ASP A 61 -16.19 -18.74 -8.20
C ASP A 61 -17.03 -18.11 -7.07
N ASN A 62 -17.53 -18.94 -6.17
CA ASN A 62 -18.27 -18.49 -4.98
C ASN A 62 -17.41 -18.56 -3.71
N ASP A 63 -16.09 -18.66 -3.85
CA ASP A 63 -15.19 -18.81 -2.72
C ASP A 63 -15.10 -17.51 -1.93
N VAL A 64 -14.90 -17.64 -0.62
CA VAL A 64 -14.62 -16.50 0.26
C VAL A 64 -13.16 -16.52 0.65
N ARG A 65 -12.44 -15.44 0.32
CA ARG A 65 -11.00 -15.30 0.59
C ARG A 65 -10.76 -14.10 1.47
N SER A 66 -10.46 -14.34 2.73
CA SER A 66 -10.30 -13.31 3.76
C SER A 66 -8.86 -13.21 4.23
N PHE A 67 -8.37 -11.98 4.35
CA PHE A 67 -7.00 -11.67 4.73
C PHE A 67 -6.97 -10.63 5.84
N SER A 68 -6.47 -11.01 7.01
CA SER A 68 -6.23 -10.11 8.13
C SER A 68 -4.74 -9.84 8.29
N ILE A 69 -4.37 -8.58 8.47
CA ILE A 69 -3.00 -8.14 8.69
C ILE A 69 -3.00 -7.18 9.87
N ASP A 70 -2.14 -7.43 10.85
CA ASP A 70 -1.75 -6.45 11.87
C ASP A 70 -0.24 -6.51 12.01
N ALA A 71 0.43 -5.49 11.52
CA ALA A 71 1.89 -5.42 11.48
C ALA A 71 2.37 -4.02 11.84
N VAL A 72 3.44 -3.96 12.61
CA VAL A 72 4.13 -2.72 12.97
C VAL A 72 5.62 -2.88 12.78
N ALA A 73 6.26 -1.84 12.26
CA ALA A 73 7.71 -1.80 12.10
C ALA A 73 8.40 -2.02 13.46
N ALA A 74 9.44 -2.83 13.42
CA ALA A 74 10.34 -3.14 14.51
C ALA A 74 11.76 -3.17 13.94
N PRO A 75 12.31 -2.02 13.46
CA PRO A 75 13.59 -2.00 12.78
C PRO A 75 14.70 -2.60 13.64
N TYR A 76 15.61 -3.35 13.01
CA TYR A 76 16.79 -3.93 13.65
C TYR A 76 16.45 -4.89 14.82
N SER A 77 15.35 -5.63 14.70
CA SER A 77 14.87 -6.51 15.78
C SER A 77 14.97 -8.01 15.47
N ILE A 78 15.24 -8.38 14.22
CA ILE A 78 15.31 -9.78 13.79
C ILE A 78 16.72 -10.07 13.28
N PRO A 79 17.60 -10.67 14.12
CA PRO A 79 18.92 -11.10 13.68
C PRO A 79 18.83 -12.08 12.51
N ARG A 80 19.71 -11.92 11.52
CA ARG A 80 19.82 -12.83 10.37
C ARG A 80 21.26 -13.28 10.21
N PRO A 81 21.51 -14.42 9.54
CA PRO A 81 22.87 -14.80 9.15
C PRO A 81 23.54 -13.63 8.41
N LYS A 82 24.75 -13.26 8.85
CA LYS A 82 25.54 -12.12 8.34
C LYS A 82 25.01 -10.71 8.66
N ILE A 83 23.84 -10.58 9.28
CA ILE A 83 23.25 -9.29 9.69
C ILE A 83 22.70 -9.44 11.12
N PRO A 84 23.57 -9.51 12.14
CA PRO A 84 23.18 -9.83 13.51
C PRO A 84 22.31 -8.75 14.16
N THR A 85 22.36 -7.52 13.65
CA THR A 85 21.55 -6.39 14.09
C THR A 85 20.16 -6.37 13.45
N GLY A 86 19.86 -7.27 12.51
CA GLY A 86 18.63 -7.19 11.71
C GLY A 86 18.61 -6.06 10.69
N LEU A 87 17.45 -5.81 10.12
CA LEU A 87 17.23 -4.91 8.98
C LEU A 87 16.33 -3.71 9.36
N PRO A 88 16.44 -2.55 8.66
CA PRO A 88 15.54 -1.41 8.90
C PRO A 88 14.06 -1.72 8.62
N VAL A 89 13.79 -2.80 7.87
CA VAL A 89 12.47 -3.25 7.43
C VAL A 89 11.87 -4.35 8.31
N ASP A 90 12.61 -4.77 9.35
CA ASP A 90 12.11 -5.77 10.28
C ASP A 90 10.80 -5.28 10.92
N ALA A 91 9.88 -6.22 11.15
CA ALA A 91 8.58 -5.94 11.70
C ALA A 91 8.09 -7.09 12.55
N ARG A 92 7.03 -6.82 13.33
CA ARG A 92 6.34 -7.84 14.13
C ARG A 92 4.84 -7.72 13.91
N GLY A 93 4.14 -8.80 14.18
CA GLY A 93 2.70 -8.88 14.01
C GLY A 93 2.27 -10.22 13.44
N THR A 94 1.04 -10.26 12.93
CA THR A 94 0.42 -11.50 12.47
C THR A 94 -0.34 -11.27 11.17
N VAL A 95 -0.29 -12.28 10.31
CA VAL A 95 -1.19 -12.43 9.17
C VAL A 95 -2.12 -13.61 9.41
N ARG A 96 -3.38 -13.48 9.03
CA ARG A 96 -4.31 -14.61 8.96
C ARG A 96 -4.94 -14.65 7.59
N ILE A 97 -4.98 -15.84 7.02
CA ILE A 97 -5.54 -16.10 5.70
C ILE A 97 -6.60 -17.17 5.89
N SER A 98 -7.78 -16.93 5.33
CA SER A 98 -8.88 -17.89 5.29
C SER A 98 -9.38 -18.01 3.86
N HIS A 99 -9.57 -19.23 3.39
CA HIS A 99 -10.14 -19.54 2.09
C HIS A 99 -11.23 -20.59 2.30
N HIS A 100 -12.48 -20.17 2.14
CA HIS A 100 -13.61 -21.09 2.05
C HIS A 100 -13.83 -21.46 0.58
N SER A 101 -13.63 -22.74 0.25
CA SER A 101 -14.00 -23.33 -1.04
C SER A 101 -15.49 -23.62 -1.01
N ALA A 102 -16.26 -22.97 -1.88
CA ALA A 102 -17.69 -23.20 -1.98
C ALA A 102 -18.00 -24.58 -2.58
N ASP A 103 -17.16 -25.03 -3.52
CA ASP A 103 -17.34 -26.30 -4.21
C ASP A 103 -17.07 -27.50 -3.29
N ASP A 104 -16.02 -27.42 -2.46
CA ASP A 104 -15.67 -28.48 -1.52
C ASP A 104 -16.38 -28.34 -0.17
N ASN A 105 -16.98 -27.17 0.09
CA ASN A 105 -17.55 -26.78 1.38
C ASN A 105 -16.56 -26.94 2.54
N VAL A 106 -15.30 -26.55 2.32
CA VAL A 106 -14.20 -26.62 3.29
C VAL A 106 -13.58 -25.25 3.47
N THR A 107 -13.18 -24.94 4.70
CA THR A 107 -12.44 -23.71 5.01
C THR A 107 -11.00 -24.03 5.39
N TYR A 108 -10.08 -23.59 4.55
CA TYR A 108 -8.64 -23.59 4.80
C TYR A 108 -8.24 -22.32 5.53
N THR A 109 -7.40 -22.46 6.54
CA THR A 109 -6.87 -21.34 7.32
C THR A 109 -5.37 -21.49 7.55
N SER A 110 -4.68 -20.35 7.56
CA SER A 110 -3.28 -20.25 7.96
C SER A 110 -3.02 -18.99 8.78
N GLU A 111 -2.15 -19.09 9.77
CA GLU A 111 -1.62 -17.96 10.56
C GLU A 111 -0.11 -17.87 10.33
N GLY A 112 0.38 -16.65 10.14
CA GLY A 112 1.81 -16.39 9.97
C GLY A 112 2.31 -15.26 10.84
N GLN A 113 3.57 -15.34 11.23
CA GLN A 113 4.28 -14.31 11.97
C GLN A 113 4.96 -13.35 11.01
N VAL A 114 4.67 -12.06 11.15
CA VAL A 114 5.27 -11.03 10.32
C VAL A 114 6.75 -10.88 10.65
N GLU A 115 7.59 -10.84 9.62
CA GLU A 115 9.03 -10.64 9.74
C GLU A 115 9.52 -9.37 9.03
N CYS A 116 8.73 -8.81 8.12
CA CYS A 116 9.04 -7.52 7.47
C CYS A 116 7.77 -6.70 7.20
N LEU A 117 7.92 -5.38 7.30
CA LEU A 117 6.99 -4.36 6.80
C LEU A 117 7.78 -3.24 6.12
N VAL A 118 7.44 -2.95 4.86
CA VAL A 118 7.84 -1.72 4.16
C VAL A 118 6.57 -0.97 3.77
N THR A 119 6.56 0.35 3.90
CA THR A 119 5.42 1.17 3.47
C THR A 119 5.88 2.27 2.53
N GLY A 120 5.05 2.58 1.54
CA GLY A 120 5.03 3.87 0.86
C GLY A 120 3.74 4.60 1.20
N PRO A 121 3.54 5.82 0.67
CA PRO A 121 2.23 6.48 0.76
C PRO A 121 1.12 5.54 0.27
N ASN A 122 0.20 5.20 1.17
CA ASN A 122 -0.95 4.32 0.94
C ASN A 122 -0.61 2.88 0.51
N THR A 123 0.65 2.43 0.60
CA THR A 123 1.03 1.07 0.21
C THR A 123 1.84 0.40 1.30
N ALA A 124 1.64 -0.91 1.45
CA ALA A 124 2.43 -1.72 2.36
C ALA A 124 2.85 -3.02 1.66
N THR A 125 4.07 -3.46 1.93
CA THR A 125 4.54 -4.81 1.63
C THR A 125 4.87 -5.50 2.94
N VAL A 126 4.28 -6.67 3.16
CA VAL A 126 4.42 -7.49 4.35
C VAL A 126 4.93 -8.85 3.91
N THR A 127 5.89 -9.39 4.64
CA THR A 127 6.19 -10.83 4.54
C THR A 127 6.04 -11.49 5.89
N ALA A 128 5.47 -12.69 5.89
CA ALA A 128 5.23 -13.46 7.09
C ALA A 128 5.61 -14.93 6.88
N LEU A 129 6.14 -15.56 7.92
CA LEU A 129 6.38 -16.99 7.98
C LEU A 129 5.11 -17.68 8.48
N ILE A 130 4.54 -18.61 7.72
CA ILE A 130 3.37 -19.38 8.15
C ILE A 130 3.78 -20.35 9.26
N THR A 131 3.11 -20.25 10.41
CA THR A 131 3.42 -21.02 11.63
C THR A 131 2.27 -21.92 12.07
N LYS A 132 1.06 -21.72 11.55
CA LYS A 132 -0.10 -22.59 11.80
C LYS A 132 -0.92 -22.74 10.54
N VAL A 133 -1.45 -23.93 10.34
CA VAL A 133 -2.39 -24.27 9.27
C VAL A 133 -3.47 -25.18 9.83
N SER A 134 -4.65 -25.16 9.23
CA SER A 134 -5.71 -26.14 9.53
C SER A 134 -5.54 -27.47 8.78
N HIS A 135 -4.81 -27.43 7.65
CA HIS A 135 -4.66 -28.53 6.70
C HIS A 135 -3.18 -28.57 6.26
N GLU A 136 -2.40 -29.48 6.83
CA GLU A 136 -0.95 -29.56 6.58
C GLU A 136 -0.61 -29.98 5.15
N GLU A 137 -1.49 -30.74 4.51
CA GLU A 137 -1.37 -31.21 3.12
C GLU A 137 -1.31 -30.06 2.11
N THR A 138 -1.69 -28.84 2.50
CA THR A 138 -1.52 -27.62 1.69
C THR A 138 -0.05 -27.24 1.49
N GLY A 139 0.88 -27.81 2.26
CA GLY A 139 2.32 -27.59 2.13
C GLY A 139 2.79 -26.17 2.52
N SER A 140 1.89 -25.35 3.08
CA SER A 140 2.16 -23.93 3.41
C SER A 140 2.86 -23.74 4.75
N LEU A 141 2.82 -24.72 5.65
CA LEU A 141 3.47 -24.64 6.97
C LEU A 141 4.99 -24.44 6.82
N GLY A 142 5.54 -23.44 7.51
CA GLY A 142 6.95 -23.09 7.45
C GLY A 142 7.38 -22.34 6.17
N LYS A 143 6.44 -22.01 5.28
CA LYS A 143 6.72 -21.20 4.08
C LYS A 143 6.54 -19.71 4.39
N ARG A 144 7.34 -18.87 3.72
CA ARG A 144 7.12 -17.42 3.73
C ARG A 144 6.07 -17.06 2.69
N VAL A 145 5.16 -16.17 3.07
CA VAL A 145 4.21 -15.51 2.17
C VAL A 145 4.54 -14.03 2.05
N GLY A 146 4.30 -13.48 0.87
CA GLY A 146 4.41 -12.05 0.59
C GLY A 146 3.04 -11.48 0.29
N LEU A 147 2.67 -10.42 1.00
CA LEU A 147 1.41 -9.69 0.84
C LEU A 147 1.73 -8.23 0.53
N SER A 148 0.99 -7.63 -0.40
CA SER A 148 1.03 -6.19 -0.63
C SER A 148 -0.37 -5.61 -0.51
N VAL A 149 -0.46 -4.39 0.00
CA VAL A 149 -1.72 -3.67 0.16
C VAL A 149 -1.61 -2.31 -0.48
N TYR A 150 -2.69 -1.91 -1.16
CA TYR A 150 -2.97 -0.51 -1.47
C TYR A 150 -4.18 -0.09 -0.64
N ASP A 151 -4.01 0.95 0.19
CA ASP A 151 -5.06 1.64 0.94
C ASP A 151 -5.63 2.76 0.07
N GLY A 152 -6.81 2.51 -0.51
CA GLY A 152 -7.53 3.48 -1.35
C GLY A 152 -8.05 4.69 -0.57
N GLY A 153 -7.82 4.77 0.74
CA GLY A 153 -8.25 5.88 1.58
C GLY A 153 -9.75 5.83 1.90
N LYS A 154 -10.27 6.90 2.53
CA LYS A 154 -11.71 7.01 2.79
C LYS A 154 -12.42 7.34 1.47
N GLY A 155 -13.19 6.38 0.95
CA GLY A 155 -14.00 6.57 -0.26
C GLY A 155 -14.87 7.82 -0.15
N GLY A 156 -14.68 8.77 -1.07
CA GLY A 156 -15.53 9.94 -1.21
C GLY A 156 -16.88 9.55 -1.78
N GLY A 157 -17.79 9.08 -0.92
CA GLY A 157 -19.20 8.86 -1.25
C GLY A 157 -19.52 7.54 -1.96
N LYS A 158 -20.48 6.80 -1.37
CA LYS A 158 -21.22 5.64 -1.92
C LYS A 158 -20.42 4.41 -2.42
N GLY A 159 -19.11 4.35 -2.20
CA GLY A 159 -18.29 3.16 -2.40
C GLY A 159 -17.21 3.12 -1.34
N GLY A 160 -16.97 1.94 -0.75
CA GLY A 160 -15.99 1.74 0.33
C GLY A 160 -14.55 2.12 -0.08
N LYS A 161 -13.58 1.82 0.79
CA LYS A 161 -12.17 2.01 0.44
C LYS A 161 -11.85 1.19 -0.81
N ALA A 162 -11.26 1.82 -1.84
CA ALA A 162 -10.86 1.15 -3.08
C ALA A 162 -9.56 0.34 -2.89
N ASP A 163 -9.51 -0.44 -1.80
CA ASP A 163 -8.33 -1.15 -1.38
C ASP A 163 -8.05 -2.31 -2.33
N ARG A 164 -6.77 -2.68 -2.42
CA ARG A 164 -6.32 -3.85 -3.16
C ARG A 164 -5.33 -4.65 -2.35
N LEU A 165 -5.30 -5.94 -2.63
CA LEU A 165 -4.36 -6.89 -2.04
C LEU A 165 -3.58 -7.59 -3.16
N GLY A 166 -2.28 -7.78 -2.97
CA GLY A 166 -1.46 -8.70 -3.74
C GLY A 166 -0.94 -9.79 -2.83
N PHE A 167 -0.74 -10.98 -3.36
CA PHE A 167 -0.22 -12.11 -2.61
C PHE A 167 0.68 -12.97 -3.50
N SER A 168 1.73 -13.55 -2.90
CA SER A 168 2.89 -14.13 -3.60
C SER A 168 2.69 -15.54 -4.16
N TRP A 169 1.45 -15.96 -4.39
CA TRP A 169 1.09 -17.26 -4.95
C TRP A 169 -0.03 -17.09 -5.97
N ASN A 170 -0.51 -18.17 -6.57
CA ASN A 170 -1.53 -18.14 -7.62
C ASN A 170 -1.02 -17.51 -8.93
N GLY A 171 0.16 -17.96 -9.40
CA GLY A 171 0.66 -17.64 -10.73
C GLY A 171 1.50 -16.36 -10.85
N VAL A 172 1.64 -15.58 -9.78
CA VAL A 172 2.36 -14.28 -9.79
C VAL A 172 3.77 -14.35 -9.20
N ASN A 173 4.24 -15.56 -8.84
CA ASN A 173 5.57 -15.82 -8.28
C ASN A 173 6.05 -17.22 -8.68
N LEU A 174 5.91 -17.60 -9.96
CA LEU A 174 6.28 -18.93 -10.43
C LEU A 174 7.74 -18.99 -10.91
N LEU A 175 8.39 -20.12 -10.62
CA LEU A 175 9.60 -20.56 -11.29
C LEU A 175 9.27 -21.06 -12.73
N PRO A 176 10.27 -21.18 -13.62
CA PRO A 176 10.04 -21.67 -14.99
C PRO A 176 9.43 -23.08 -15.08
N ASN A 177 9.56 -23.89 -14.03
CA ASN A 177 8.95 -25.22 -13.92
C ASN A 177 7.49 -25.20 -13.47
N GLY A 178 6.91 -24.01 -13.20
CA GLY A 178 5.53 -23.84 -12.77
C GLY A 178 5.30 -23.97 -11.26
N GLU A 179 6.34 -24.15 -10.46
CA GLU A 179 6.24 -24.16 -9.00
C GLU A 179 6.31 -22.74 -8.41
N ASP A 180 5.67 -22.51 -7.27
CA ASP A 180 5.82 -21.25 -6.55
C ASP A 180 7.28 -21.07 -6.06
N ALA A 181 7.87 -19.93 -6.40
CA ALA A 181 9.19 -19.54 -5.94
C ALA A 181 9.19 -19.18 -4.46
N GLU A 182 10.33 -19.38 -3.79
CA GLU A 182 10.49 -18.93 -2.40
C GLU A 182 10.35 -17.41 -2.30
N VAL A 183 9.58 -16.96 -1.31
CA VAL A 183 9.41 -15.53 -1.03
C VAL A 183 10.58 -15.01 -0.22
N GLY A 184 11.28 -14.02 -0.76
CA GLY A 184 12.31 -13.26 -0.05
C GLY A 184 11.73 -12.24 0.95
N THR A 185 12.58 -11.70 1.83
CA THR A 185 12.20 -10.65 2.79
C THR A 185 11.66 -9.42 2.06
N CYS A 186 10.48 -8.94 2.48
CA CYS A 186 9.79 -7.78 1.88
C CYS A 186 9.47 -7.92 0.38
N MET A 187 9.34 -9.14 -0.15
CA MET A 187 8.93 -9.38 -1.53
C MET A 187 7.44 -9.72 -1.62
N ALA A 188 6.71 -9.02 -2.47
CA ALA A 188 5.33 -9.30 -2.83
C ALA A 188 5.04 -8.70 -4.23
N PRO A 189 4.07 -9.26 -4.99
CA PRO A 189 3.63 -8.64 -6.24
C PRO A 189 2.89 -7.32 -5.97
N ALA A 190 2.60 -6.54 -7.02
CA ALA A 190 1.77 -5.35 -6.89
C ALA A 190 0.36 -5.69 -6.35
N PRO A 191 -0.34 -4.79 -5.62
CA PRO A 191 -1.70 -5.05 -5.17
C PRO A 191 -2.69 -5.11 -6.35
N TYR A 192 -3.17 -6.30 -6.68
CA TYR A 192 -3.96 -6.55 -7.90
C TYR A 192 -5.40 -6.97 -7.62
N ALA A 193 -5.65 -7.73 -6.55
CA ALA A 193 -6.97 -8.25 -6.22
C ALA A 193 -7.81 -7.16 -5.55
N PRO A 194 -9.01 -6.85 -6.08
CA PRO A 194 -9.88 -5.86 -5.48
C PRO A 194 -10.44 -6.37 -4.15
N VAL A 195 -10.43 -5.50 -3.14
CA VAL A 195 -11.17 -5.71 -1.90
C VAL A 195 -12.66 -5.46 -2.16
N VAL A 196 -13.49 -6.43 -1.77
CA VAL A 196 -14.96 -6.35 -1.92
C VAL A 196 -15.68 -6.14 -0.60
N LYS A 197 -15.01 -6.41 0.53
CA LYS A 197 -15.55 -6.20 1.87
C LYS A 197 -14.42 -5.97 2.87
N GLY A 198 -14.64 -5.10 3.85
CA GLY A 198 -13.62 -4.71 4.82
C GLY A 198 -12.65 -3.68 4.25
N GLY A 199 -11.39 -3.76 4.66
CA GLY A 199 -10.33 -2.86 4.19
C GLY A 199 -9.13 -2.80 5.14
N TYR A 200 -8.15 -2.02 4.72
CA TYR A 200 -6.87 -1.82 5.39
C TYR A 200 -6.68 -0.34 5.74
N THR A 201 -5.79 -0.10 6.68
CA THR A 201 -5.25 1.23 6.96
C THR A 201 -3.74 1.13 6.99
N VAL A 202 -3.09 1.86 6.10
CA VAL A 202 -1.62 1.95 6.03
C VAL A 202 -1.16 3.26 6.64
N THR A 203 -0.34 3.17 7.68
CA THR A 203 0.41 4.30 8.22
C THR A 203 1.82 4.22 7.67
N HIS A 204 2.16 5.15 6.78
CA HIS A 204 3.50 5.25 6.23
C HIS A 204 4.48 5.88 7.24
N ALA A 205 5.71 5.36 7.26
CA ALA A 205 6.86 5.99 7.86
C ALA A 205 8.11 5.69 7.04
N GLU A 206 9.05 6.64 7.04
CA GLU A 206 10.37 6.46 6.44
C GLU A 206 11.15 5.35 7.17
N LEU A 207 12.04 4.68 6.43
CA LEU A 207 12.89 3.64 7.01
C LEU A 207 13.79 4.24 8.11
N ALA A 208 13.97 3.47 9.18
CA ALA A 208 14.85 3.89 10.26
C ALA A 208 16.29 4.05 9.75
N PRO A 209 17.01 5.10 10.19
CA PRO A 209 18.43 5.24 9.87
C PRO A 209 19.22 4.11 10.53
N LEU A 210 20.42 3.86 9.99
CA LEU A 210 21.36 2.90 10.58
C LEU A 210 21.62 3.22 12.07
N PRO A 211 21.65 2.22 12.97
CA PRO A 211 22.07 2.42 14.34
C PRO A 211 23.48 2.99 14.36
N ARG A 212 23.72 3.96 15.25
CA ARG A 212 25.08 4.46 15.47
C ARG A 212 25.90 3.39 16.20
N PRO A 213 27.21 3.26 15.91
CA PRO A 213 28.12 2.38 16.66
C PRO A 213 28.14 2.68 18.16
#